data_AF-A0A8H6D411-F1
#
_entry.id   AF-A0A8H6D411-F1
#
_cell.length_a   1.000
_cell.length_b   1.000
_cell.length_c   1.000
_cell.angle_alpha   90.00
_cell.angle_beta   90.00
_cell.angle_gamma   90.00
#
_symmetry.space_group_name_H-M   'P 1'
#
loop_
_entity.id
_entity.type
_entity.pdbx_description
1 polymer ?
#
loop_
_entity_poly.entity_id
_entity_poly.type
_entity_poly.pdbx_seq_one_letter_code
_entity_poly.pdbx_strand_id
1 'polypeptide(L)'
;MPTATEYFGISVSNIGPLTTTYTPPPECTMATTDHLVYALESSLVYGFGSPDCVIDPYGKCLPSGAAMDSIIKEYSYPKSGQGIHAFHSPGIHCPEGWTTAGLLAHGDKTGSAYRSGVFTSTMSVNSSRPLQMGSDEWWLRVLEPSETLAWCCPSGWASLPYGYCRSSIAPALSAGYNSACYEGVAETAAIVTVHTVEGEPVSDTDGLLSFLPNITHTTETVALTEQWSDPSLVASMVIARQFPAVEMIYKAEDVKAAKNGSKGDEDGKAKDDDNAASTLSKVGGVASGVALIVGLLTGAGLLMP
;
A
#
# COMPACT_ATOMS: atom_id res chain seq x y z
N MET A 1 -4.35 13.50 -18.00
CA MET A 1 -3.21 13.03 -17.19
C MET A 1 -3.63 13.13 -15.74
N PRO A 2 -3.43 12.11 -14.89
CA PRO A 2 -3.53 12.30 -13.44
C PRO A 2 -2.71 13.52 -13.02
N THR A 3 -3.30 14.40 -12.22
CA THR A 3 -2.54 15.51 -11.62
C THR A 3 -1.79 14.93 -10.43
N ALA A 4 -0.48 14.74 -10.58
CA ALA A 4 0.36 14.30 -9.47
C ALA A 4 0.49 15.44 -8.44
N THR A 5 0.29 15.12 -7.17
CA THR A 5 0.65 15.98 -6.04
C THR A 5 1.92 15.40 -5.42
N GLU A 6 2.77 16.23 -4.83
CA GLU A 6 4.00 15.78 -4.16
C GLU A 6 3.98 16.22 -2.70
N TYR A 7 4.40 15.32 -1.80
CA TYR A 7 4.72 15.66 -0.42
C TYR A 7 6.06 15.04 -0.04
N PHE A 8 7.00 15.87 0.43
CA PHE A 8 8.32 15.41 0.88
C PHE A 8 9.03 14.49 -0.15
N GLY A 9 9.00 14.85 -1.44
CA GLY A 9 9.59 14.06 -2.53
C GLY A 9 8.83 12.78 -2.92
N ILE A 10 7.69 12.51 -2.29
CA ILE A 10 6.79 11.39 -2.59
C ILE A 10 5.72 11.88 -3.55
N SER A 11 5.66 11.29 -4.74
CA SER A 11 4.65 11.61 -5.75
C SER A 11 3.40 10.75 -5.55
N VAL A 12 2.23 11.37 -5.46
CA VAL A 12 0.93 10.69 -5.40
C VAL A 12 0.10 11.00 -6.65
N SER A 13 -0.56 10.01 -7.23
CA SER A 13 -1.31 10.17 -8.48
C SER A 13 -2.66 9.45 -8.44
N ASN A 14 -3.75 10.17 -8.72
CA ASN A 14 -5.07 9.58 -8.85
C ASN A 14 -5.22 8.85 -10.21
N ILE A 15 -5.33 7.53 -10.19
CA ILE A 15 -5.48 6.68 -11.38
C ILE A 15 -6.94 6.33 -11.72
N GLY A 16 -7.88 7.09 -11.16
CA GLY A 16 -9.32 7.03 -11.44
C GLY A 16 -10.12 6.26 -10.40
N PRO A 17 -11.46 6.24 -10.54
CA PRO A 17 -12.34 5.59 -9.57
C PRO A 17 -12.20 4.06 -9.58
N LEU A 18 -12.36 3.44 -8.42
CA LEU A 18 -12.55 2.00 -8.24
C LEU A 18 -13.81 1.76 -7.40
N THR A 19 -14.96 1.96 -8.05
CA THR A 19 -16.29 1.91 -7.43
C THR A 19 -16.99 0.56 -7.59
N THR A 20 -16.36 -0.39 -8.27
CA THR A 20 -16.84 -1.77 -8.44
C THR A 20 -15.71 -2.74 -8.12
N THR A 21 -16.05 -3.97 -7.73
CA THR A 21 -15.04 -5.00 -7.46
C THR A 21 -14.31 -5.36 -8.76
N TYR A 22 -12.99 -5.16 -8.76
CA TYR A 22 -12.12 -5.63 -9.83
C TYR A 22 -11.79 -7.10 -9.63
N THR A 23 -11.97 -7.95 -10.64
CA THR A 23 -11.57 -9.36 -10.59
C THR A 23 -10.30 -9.57 -11.41
N PRO A 24 -9.14 -9.79 -10.77
CA PRO A 24 -7.92 -10.14 -11.49
C PRO A 24 -8.08 -11.48 -12.23
N PRO A 25 -7.50 -11.65 -13.42
CA PRO A 25 -7.48 -12.93 -14.11
C PRO A 25 -6.75 -14.03 -13.30
N PRO A 26 -7.11 -15.32 -13.44
CA PRO A 26 -6.52 -16.42 -12.65
C PRO A 26 -5.00 -16.54 -12.73
N GLU A 27 -4.39 -16.16 -13.85
CA GLU A 27 -2.93 -16.13 -14.02
C GLU A 27 -2.24 -15.19 -13.02
N CYS A 28 -2.94 -14.16 -12.54
CA CYS A 28 -2.40 -13.22 -11.56
C CYS A 28 -2.27 -13.82 -10.16
N THR A 29 -3.00 -14.89 -9.85
CA THR A 29 -2.91 -15.59 -8.56
C THR A 29 -2.04 -16.85 -8.63
N MET A 30 -1.83 -17.42 -9.83
CA MET A 30 -1.03 -18.63 -10.01
C MET A 30 0.46 -18.38 -10.32
N ALA A 31 0.82 -17.21 -10.83
CA ALA A 31 2.21 -16.90 -11.15
C ALA A 31 3.07 -16.77 -9.88
N THR A 32 4.23 -17.42 -9.86
CA THR A 32 5.23 -17.37 -8.77
C THR A 32 6.62 -17.00 -9.29
N THR A 33 6.69 -16.48 -10.52
CA THR A 33 7.94 -16.19 -11.23
C THR A 33 8.08 -14.71 -11.58
N ASP A 34 7.11 -13.89 -11.21
CA ASP A 34 7.03 -12.45 -11.46
C ASP A 34 6.96 -11.69 -10.13
N HIS A 35 7.32 -10.41 -10.17
CA HIS A 35 7.30 -9.48 -9.05
C HIS A 35 8.02 -10.04 -7.81
N LEU A 36 9.17 -10.65 -8.06
CA LEU A 36 9.94 -11.37 -7.06
C LEU A 36 10.89 -10.44 -6.32
N VAL A 37 10.94 -10.60 -5.00
CA VAL A 37 11.85 -9.88 -4.12
C VAL A 37 12.46 -10.83 -3.10
N TYR A 38 13.70 -10.55 -2.70
CA TYR A 38 14.31 -11.15 -1.53
C TYR A 38 13.77 -10.51 -0.25
N ALA A 39 13.46 -11.36 0.72
CA ALA A 39 13.08 -10.96 2.08
C ALA A 39 13.72 -11.91 3.09
N LEU A 40 13.58 -11.62 4.39
CA LEU A 40 14.01 -12.55 5.44
C LEU A 40 12.86 -13.48 5.82
N GLU A 41 13.18 -14.74 6.09
CA GLU A 41 12.21 -15.71 6.62
C GLU A 41 11.59 -15.22 7.93
N SER A 42 12.40 -14.58 8.79
CA SER A 42 11.97 -14.06 10.09
C SER A 42 11.14 -12.77 10.01
N SER A 43 11.20 -12.05 8.90
CA SER A 43 10.44 -10.82 8.69
C SER A 43 10.36 -10.46 7.20
N LEU A 44 9.13 -10.45 6.68
CA LEU A 44 8.84 -10.00 5.33
C LEU A 44 8.83 -8.47 5.20
N VAL A 45 9.10 -7.70 6.26
CA VAL A 45 9.06 -6.23 6.22
C VAL A 45 10.16 -5.66 5.34
N TYR A 46 11.37 -6.20 5.45
CA TYR A 46 12.52 -5.71 4.69
C TYR A 46 12.65 -6.46 3.37
N GLY A 47 12.53 -5.73 2.26
CA GLY A 47 12.92 -6.23 0.94
C GLY A 47 14.39 -5.93 0.72
N PHE A 48 15.13 -6.88 0.16
CA PHE A 48 16.56 -6.72 -0.15
C PHE A 48 16.79 -6.44 -1.64
N GLY A 49 15.74 -6.46 -2.47
CA GLY A 49 15.85 -6.26 -3.92
C GLY A 49 15.32 -7.47 -4.67
N SER A 50 15.55 -7.50 -5.98
CA SER A 50 14.97 -8.52 -6.88
C SER A 50 16.04 -9.50 -7.40
N PRO A 51 15.68 -10.71 -7.85
CA PRO A 51 16.64 -11.67 -8.40
C PRO A 51 17.31 -11.24 -9.71
N ASP A 52 16.64 -10.38 -10.47
CA ASP A 52 17.11 -9.77 -11.70
C ASP A 52 16.65 -8.31 -11.77
N CYS A 53 17.17 -7.58 -12.76
CA CYS A 53 16.88 -6.16 -12.94
C CYS A 53 15.67 -5.88 -13.85
N VAL A 54 14.83 -6.88 -14.12
CA VAL A 54 13.63 -6.71 -14.92
C VAL A 54 12.52 -6.16 -14.03
N ILE A 55 11.91 -5.06 -14.46
CA ILE A 55 10.67 -4.57 -13.85
C ILE A 55 9.51 -5.27 -14.53
N ASP A 56 8.87 -6.17 -13.79
CA ASP A 56 7.65 -6.83 -14.24
C ASP A 56 6.48 -5.85 -14.25
N PRO A 57 5.74 -5.73 -15.36
CA PRO A 57 4.51 -4.92 -15.41
C PRO A 57 3.38 -5.62 -14.66
N TYR A 58 2.61 -4.88 -13.87
CA TYR A 58 1.43 -5.41 -13.18
C TYR A 58 0.27 -5.65 -14.14
N GLY A 59 0.14 -4.82 -15.19
CA GLY A 59 -0.82 -4.99 -16.28
C GLY A 59 -2.26 -5.20 -15.81
N LYS A 60 -2.77 -6.41 -15.99
CA LYS A 60 -4.14 -6.80 -15.61
C LYS A 60 -4.23 -7.47 -14.23
N CYS A 61 -3.14 -7.55 -13.49
CA CYS A 61 -3.14 -8.12 -12.15
C CYS A 61 -3.53 -7.11 -11.07
N LEU A 62 -3.59 -5.82 -11.43
CA LEU A 62 -4.08 -4.74 -10.59
C LEU A 62 -5.18 -3.94 -11.31
N PRO A 63 -6.14 -3.36 -10.56
CA PRO A 63 -7.05 -2.37 -11.13
C PRO A 63 -6.25 -1.21 -11.73
N SER A 64 -6.60 -0.80 -12.95
CA SER A 64 -5.86 0.22 -13.71
C SER A 64 -4.35 -0.05 -13.84
N GLY A 65 -3.91 -1.31 -13.83
CA GLY A 65 -2.48 -1.63 -13.79
C GLY A 65 -1.66 -1.08 -14.97
N ALA A 66 -2.24 -0.92 -16.17
CA ALA A 66 -1.56 -0.23 -17.27
C ALA A 66 -1.22 1.25 -16.96
N ALA A 67 -2.05 1.94 -16.17
CA ALA A 67 -1.76 3.29 -15.71
C ALA A 67 -0.64 3.27 -14.66
N MET A 68 -0.66 2.30 -13.75
CA MET A 68 0.40 2.10 -12.77
C MET A 68 1.74 1.78 -13.43
N ASP A 69 1.76 0.87 -14.42
CA ASP A 69 2.95 0.53 -15.20
C ASP A 69 3.52 1.74 -15.94
N SER A 70 2.66 2.61 -16.48
CA SER A 70 3.08 3.86 -17.11
C SER A 70 3.73 4.82 -16.12
N ILE A 71 3.19 4.93 -14.91
CA ILE A 71 3.76 5.75 -13.83
C ILE A 71 5.12 5.18 -13.41
N ILE A 72 5.19 3.89 -13.11
CA ILE A 72 6.44 3.22 -12.72
C ILE A 72 7.49 3.42 -13.82
N LYS A 73 7.14 3.22 -15.08
CA LYS A 73 8.07 3.45 -16.19
C LYS A 73 8.58 4.89 -16.27
N GLU A 74 7.74 5.89 -16.00
CA GLU A 74 8.16 7.29 -16.04
C GLU A 74 9.10 7.66 -14.88
N TYR A 75 8.87 7.09 -13.70
CA TYR A 75 9.51 7.53 -12.47
C TYR A 75 10.59 6.57 -11.94
N SER A 76 10.65 5.31 -12.39
CA SER A 76 11.72 4.37 -11.99
C SER A 76 13.07 4.69 -12.64
N TYR A 77 13.08 5.22 -13.88
CA TYR A 77 14.32 5.61 -14.58
C TYR A 77 14.04 6.77 -15.54
N PRO A 78 14.71 7.94 -15.47
CA PRO A 78 15.74 8.44 -14.55
C PRO A 78 15.21 9.45 -13.50
N LYS A 79 13.90 9.51 -13.28
CA LYS A 79 13.24 10.50 -12.41
C LYS A 79 12.94 9.96 -11.02
N SER A 80 13.67 8.94 -10.55
CA SER A 80 13.41 8.35 -9.24
C SER A 80 13.54 9.42 -8.15
N GLY A 81 12.55 9.42 -7.27
CA GLY A 81 12.47 10.26 -6.07
C GLY A 81 12.20 9.37 -4.85
N GLN A 82 11.57 9.91 -3.82
CA GLN A 82 11.36 9.20 -2.55
C GLN A 82 10.31 8.08 -2.61
N GLY A 83 9.50 8.07 -3.67
CA GLY A 83 8.50 7.04 -3.93
C GLY A 83 7.39 7.55 -4.84
N ILE A 84 6.65 6.62 -5.45
CA ILE A 84 5.45 6.94 -6.23
C ILE A 84 4.30 6.08 -5.75
N HIS A 85 3.16 6.71 -5.54
CA HIS A 85 1.96 6.10 -5.01
C HIS A 85 0.79 6.42 -5.93
N ALA A 86 0.21 5.37 -6.53
CA ALA A 86 -0.92 5.50 -7.42
C ALA A 86 -2.18 5.03 -6.67
N PHE A 87 -3.17 5.91 -6.56
CA PHE A 87 -4.36 5.66 -5.77
C PHE A 87 -5.65 5.81 -6.57
N HIS A 88 -6.69 5.11 -6.15
CA HIS A 88 -8.04 5.24 -6.69
C HIS A 88 -8.87 6.19 -5.84
N SER A 89 -9.51 7.18 -6.47
CA SER A 89 -10.47 8.05 -5.78
C SER A 89 -11.66 8.43 -6.69
N PRO A 90 -12.91 8.17 -6.27
CA PRO A 90 -13.27 7.36 -5.10
C PRO A 90 -12.90 5.88 -5.29
N GLY A 91 -12.29 5.26 -4.28
CA GLY A 91 -11.99 3.83 -4.23
C GLY A 91 -12.77 3.17 -3.09
N ILE A 92 -13.69 2.25 -3.43
CA ILE A 92 -14.70 1.74 -2.49
C ILE A 92 -14.56 0.24 -2.24
N HIS A 93 -14.13 -0.52 -3.24
CA HIS A 93 -14.07 -1.97 -3.18
C HIS A 93 -12.64 -2.47 -3.41
N CYS A 94 -12.12 -3.25 -2.46
CA CYS A 94 -10.93 -4.04 -2.71
C CYS A 94 -11.17 -4.97 -3.91
N PRO A 95 -10.11 -5.30 -4.69
CA PRO A 95 -10.22 -6.35 -5.70
C PRO A 95 -10.71 -7.68 -5.12
N GLU A 96 -11.28 -8.53 -5.96
CA GLU A 96 -11.70 -9.87 -5.57
C GLU A 96 -10.50 -10.70 -5.10
N GLY A 97 -10.65 -11.38 -3.95
CA GLY A 97 -9.56 -12.12 -3.31
C GLY A 97 -8.56 -11.25 -2.53
N TRP A 98 -8.89 -9.97 -2.32
CA TRP A 98 -8.10 -9.02 -1.54
C TRP A 98 -8.90 -8.52 -0.34
N THR A 99 -8.21 -8.22 0.75
CA THR A 99 -8.77 -7.75 2.02
C THR A 99 -8.17 -6.42 2.42
N THR A 100 -8.93 -5.60 3.16
CA THR A 100 -8.41 -4.35 3.71
C THR A 100 -7.33 -4.63 4.75
N ALA A 101 -6.08 -4.27 4.42
CA ALA A 101 -4.89 -4.44 5.24
C ALA A 101 -4.68 -3.31 6.26
N GLY A 102 -5.25 -2.14 6.00
CA GLY A 102 -5.19 -1.02 6.93
C GLY A 102 -6.05 0.14 6.47
N LEU A 103 -6.42 0.98 7.45
CA LEU A 103 -7.16 2.21 7.24
C LEU A 103 -6.44 3.36 7.92
N LEU A 104 -6.39 4.48 7.22
CA LEU A 104 -5.93 5.76 7.72
C LEU A 104 -6.98 6.81 7.38
N ALA A 105 -7.68 7.32 8.38
CA ALA A 105 -8.67 8.37 8.18
C ALA A 105 -8.12 9.70 8.66
N HIS A 106 -8.16 10.70 7.79
CA HIS A 106 -7.95 12.08 8.19
C HIS A 106 -9.25 12.59 8.81
N GLY A 107 -9.28 12.66 10.14
CA GLY A 107 -10.44 13.15 10.85
C GLY A 107 -10.74 14.62 10.52
N ASP A 108 -11.94 15.08 10.89
CA ASP A 108 -12.44 16.44 10.61
C ASP A 108 -11.82 17.53 11.50
N LYS A 109 -11.04 17.12 12.51
CA LYS A 109 -10.41 18.00 13.50
C LYS A 109 -8.94 17.68 13.67
N THR A 110 -8.15 18.69 14.07
CA THR A 110 -6.74 18.50 14.40
C THR A 110 -6.55 17.38 15.42
N GLY A 111 -5.65 16.44 15.13
CA GLY A 111 -5.33 15.31 16.01
C GLY A 111 -6.36 14.17 16.02
N SER A 112 -7.39 14.22 15.18
CA SER A 112 -8.46 13.20 15.15
C SER A 112 -8.22 12.07 14.12
N ALA A 113 -6.98 11.88 13.67
CA ALA A 113 -6.65 10.85 12.70
C ALA A 113 -6.88 9.43 13.28
N TYR A 114 -7.55 8.57 12.51
CA TYR A 114 -7.74 7.16 12.85
C TYR A 114 -6.73 6.29 12.11
N ARG A 115 -6.19 5.27 12.79
CA ARG A 115 -5.22 4.31 12.25
C ARG A 115 -5.64 2.90 12.59
N SER A 116 -5.53 1.98 11.63
CA SER A 116 -5.73 0.55 11.85
C SER A 116 -4.85 -0.30 10.93
N GLY A 117 -4.65 -1.56 11.30
CA GLY A 117 -3.90 -2.53 10.50
C GLY A 117 -2.45 -2.09 10.30
N VAL A 118 -1.97 -2.10 9.06
CA VAL A 118 -0.60 -1.71 8.71
C VAL A 118 -0.20 -0.31 9.23
N PHE A 119 -1.14 0.62 9.37
CA PHE A 119 -0.89 2.00 9.84
C PHE A 119 -0.76 2.12 11.37
N THR A 120 -0.96 1.05 12.15
CA THR A 120 -0.67 1.08 13.60
C THR A 120 0.79 0.76 13.90
N SER A 121 1.53 0.26 12.90
CA SER A 121 2.94 -0.06 13.04
C SER A 121 3.77 1.21 12.93
N THR A 122 3.88 1.96 14.02
CA THR A 122 4.81 3.09 14.08
C THR A 122 6.23 2.54 14.21
N MET A 123 7.12 2.88 13.27
CA MET A 123 8.56 2.75 13.49
C MET A 123 9.01 3.83 14.47
N SER A 124 8.50 3.81 15.71
CA SER A 124 8.91 4.71 16.77
C SER A 124 10.23 4.20 17.33
N VAL A 125 11.31 4.55 16.65
CA VAL A 125 12.66 4.34 17.16
C VAL A 125 13.14 5.70 17.61
N ASN A 126 13.24 5.92 18.92
CA ASN A 126 14.09 6.99 19.44
C ASN A 126 15.51 6.65 19.00
N SER A 127 15.87 7.16 17.84
CA SER A 127 16.99 6.70 17.03
C SER A 127 17.97 7.84 16.91
N SER A 128 19.23 7.56 17.25
CA SER A 128 20.36 8.42 16.94
C SER A 128 20.73 8.42 15.44
N ARG A 129 19.80 8.00 14.59
CA ARG A 129 19.96 7.95 13.14
C ARG A 129 18.73 8.54 12.47
N PRO A 130 18.90 9.21 11.31
CA PRO A 130 17.77 9.67 10.51
C PRO A 130 16.87 8.52 10.07
N LEU A 131 15.56 8.76 10.01
CA LEU A 131 14.55 7.77 9.61
C LEU A 131 13.81 8.20 8.34
N GLN A 132 13.23 7.26 7.61
CA GLN A 132 12.27 7.60 6.57
C GLN A 132 10.95 8.02 7.23
N MET A 133 10.28 9.04 6.69
CA MET A 133 8.98 9.50 7.17
C MET A 133 7.96 8.36 7.09
N GLY A 134 7.20 8.12 8.16
CA GLY A 134 6.24 7.03 8.23
C GLY A 134 5.14 7.17 7.17
N SER A 135 4.65 6.05 6.64
CA SER A 135 3.62 6.11 5.59
C SER A 135 2.31 6.75 6.05
N ASP A 136 1.94 6.58 7.31
CA ASP A 136 0.77 7.25 7.88
C ASP A 136 0.98 8.77 8.03
N GLU A 137 2.20 9.22 8.33
CA GLU A 137 2.52 10.63 8.55
C GLU A 137 2.36 11.45 7.27
N TRP A 138 2.96 11.01 6.16
CA TRP A 138 2.84 11.74 4.90
C TRP A 138 1.46 11.55 4.24
N TRP A 139 0.83 10.38 4.36
CA TRP A 139 -0.52 10.21 3.82
C TRP A 139 -1.53 11.14 4.50
N LEU A 140 -1.42 11.40 5.80
CA LEU A 140 -2.27 12.40 6.48
C LEU A 140 -2.08 13.83 5.96
N ARG A 141 -0.96 14.12 5.29
CA ARG A 141 -0.69 15.42 4.64
C ARG A 141 -1.22 15.47 3.22
N VAL A 142 -1.40 14.31 2.60
CA VAL A 142 -2.01 14.16 1.27
C VAL A 142 -3.53 14.11 1.34
N LEU A 143 -4.09 13.44 2.34
CA LEU A 143 -5.54 13.28 2.52
C LEU A 143 -6.20 14.61 2.86
N GLU A 144 -7.32 14.92 2.21
CA GLU A 144 -8.19 16.02 2.63
C GLU A 144 -8.89 15.67 3.95
N PRO A 145 -9.34 16.67 4.74
CA PRO A 145 -10.18 16.42 5.90
C PRO A 145 -11.40 15.55 5.54
N SER A 146 -11.69 14.56 6.39
CA SER A 146 -12.76 13.55 6.21
C SER A 146 -12.52 12.50 5.14
N GLU A 147 -11.34 12.46 4.51
CA GLU A 147 -10.96 11.35 3.62
C GLU A 147 -10.39 10.16 4.40
N THR A 148 -10.66 8.97 3.88
CA THR A 148 -10.10 7.72 4.39
C THR A 148 -9.31 7.04 3.28
N LEU A 149 -8.06 6.71 3.58
CA LEU A 149 -7.22 5.80 2.80
C LEU A 149 -7.44 4.37 3.30
N ALA A 150 -7.72 3.46 2.38
CA ALA A 150 -7.67 2.03 2.57
C ALA A 150 -6.55 1.43 1.73
N TRP A 151 -5.77 0.53 2.32
CA TRP A 151 -4.87 -0.35 1.60
C TRP A 151 -5.49 -1.73 1.50
N CYS A 152 -5.64 -2.23 0.28
CA CYS A 152 -6.03 -3.62 0.05
C CYS A 152 -4.80 -4.44 -0.30
N CYS A 153 -4.68 -5.62 0.30
CA CYS A 153 -3.68 -6.64 -0.04
C CYS A 153 -4.37 -7.95 -0.43
N PRO A 154 -3.74 -8.82 -1.25
CA PRO A 154 -4.25 -10.17 -1.46
C PRO A 154 -4.46 -10.87 -0.12
N SER A 155 -5.58 -11.57 0.03
CA SER A 155 -5.93 -12.22 1.29
C SER A 155 -4.85 -13.22 1.72
N GLY A 156 -4.45 -13.14 2.99
CA GLY A 156 -3.40 -14.00 3.56
C GLY A 156 -1.97 -13.52 3.31
N TRP A 157 -1.76 -12.41 2.59
CA TRP A 157 -0.43 -11.82 2.41
C TRP A 157 -0.10 -10.88 3.58
N ALA A 158 1.19 -10.74 3.87
CA ALA A 158 1.66 -9.75 4.85
C ALA A 158 1.54 -8.35 4.24
N SER A 159 0.84 -7.46 4.93
CA SER A 159 0.81 -6.03 4.60
C SER A 159 1.97 -5.31 5.25
N LEU A 160 2.73 -4.56 4.46
CA LEU A 160 3.96 -3.91 4.88
C LEU A 160 3.80 -2.39 4.89
N PRO A 161 4.51 -1.67 5.76
CA PRO A 161 4.64 -0.22 5.65
C PRO A 161 5.07 0.20 4.23
N TYR A 162 4.73 1.42 3.82
CA TYR A 162 5.01 1.98 2.49
C TYR A 162 4.28 1.32 1.30
N GLY A 163 3.15 0.64 1.55
CA GLY A 163 2.20 0.30 0.49
C GLY A 163 2.56 -0.96 -0.30
N TYR A 164 3.16 -1.96 0.36
CA TYR A 164 3.45 -3.26 -0.25
C TYR A 164 2.75 -4.40 0.46
N CYS A 165 2.44 -5.45 -0.29
CA CYS A 165 1.90 -6.70 0.17
C CYS A 165 2.85 -7.81 -0.27
N ARG A 166 3.22 -8.72 0.64
CA ARG A 166 4.22 -9.75 0.35
C ARG A 166 3.82 -11.12 0.88
N SER A 167 4.15 -12.16 0.13
CA SER A 167 4.02 -13.56 0.55
C SER A 167 5.28 -14.34 0.20
N SER A 168 5.81 -15.10 1.16
CA SER A 168 6.97 -15.95 0.92
C SER A 168 6.60 -17.15 0.04
N ILE A 169 7.52 -17.53 -0.85
CA ILE A 169 7.37 -18.68 -1.75
C ILE A 169 8.23 -19.83 -1.23
N ALA A 170 9.54 -19.61 -1.08
CA ALA A 170 10.50 -20.63 -0.69
C ALA A 170 11.83 -20.00 -0.19
N PRO A 171 12.70 -20.77 0.49
CA PRO A 171 14.08 -20.34 0.71
C PRO A 171 14.80 -20.07 -0.62
N ALA A 172 15.42 -18.90 -0.73
CA ALA A 172 15.96 -18.37 -1.99
C ALA A 172 16.91 -19.34 -2.72
N LEU A 173 17.95 -19.77 -2.01
CA LEU A 173 18.97 -20.67 -2.57
C LEU A 173 18.41 -22.05 -2.91
N SER A 174 17.45 -22.56 -2.11
CA SER A 174 16.83 -23.86 -2.37
C SER A 174 15.94 -23.83 -3.61
N ALA A 175 15.39 -22.66 -3.95
CA ALA A 175 14.62 -22.43 -5.16
C ALA A 175 15.49 -22.03 -6.38
N GLY A 176 16.81 -21.97 -6.23
CA GLY A 176 17.76 -21.71 -7.31
C GLY A 176 17.99 -20.24 -7.65
N TYR A 177 17.59 -19.31 -6.77
CA TYR A 177 17.79 -17.88 -6.96
C TYR A 177 19.18 -17.47 -6.44
N ASN A 178 20.15 -17.33 -7.36
CA ASN A 178 21.57 -17.13 -7.05
C ASN A 178 22.11 -15.77 -7.51
N SER A 179 21.26 -14.90 -8.03
CA SER A 179 21.59 -13.58 -8.58
C SER A 179 20.75 -12.50 -7.92
N ALA A 180 21.19 -11.25 -7.98
CA ALA A 180 20.41 -10.12 -7.52
C ALA A 180 20.56 -8.94 -8.48
N CYS A 181 19.55 -8.08 -8.53
CA CYS A 181 19.71 -6.78 -9.13
C CYS A 181 20.51 -5.86 -8.21
N TYR A 182 21.66 -5.43 -8.71
CA TYR A 182 22.42 -4.32 -8.16
C TYR A 182 21.96 -3.01 -8.80
N GLU A 183 21.60 -2.04 -7.97
CA GLU A 183 21.33 -0.67 -8.36
C GLU A 183 22.49 0.23 -7.92
N GLY A 184 23.30 0.67 -8.88
CA GLY A 184 24.35 1.66 -8.67
C GLY A 184 23.80 3.08 -8.84
N VAL A 185 24.15 3.98 -7.94
CA VAL A 185 23.88 5.43 -8.06
C VAL A 185 25.19 6.18 -8.34
N ALA A 186 25.18 7.12 -9.28
CA ALA A 186 26.33 8.01 -9.49
C ALA A 186 26.58 8.84 -8.21
N GLU A 187 27.85 8.90 -7.77
CA GLU A 187 28.32 9.26 -6.41
C GLU A 187 27.85 10.59 -5.78
N THR A 188 27.05 11.42 -6.45
CA THR A 188 26.47 12.63 -5.85
C THR A 188 25.21 12.30 -5.04
N ALA A 189 25.42 11.89 -3.78
CA ALA A 189 24.50 11.90 -2.64
C ALA A 189 23.00 11.92 -2.98
N ALA A 190 22.46 10.76 -3.36
CA ALA A 190 21.03 10.54 -3.60
C ALA A 190 20.13 10.82 -2.38
N ILE A 191 20.68 10.80 -1.17
CA ILE A 191 19.91 10.90 0.08
C ILE A 191 20.45 12.05 0.92
N VAL A 192 19.55 12.91 1.39
CA VAL A 192 19.84 14.01 2.31
C VAL A 192 19.09 13.81 3.63
N THR A 193 19.67 14.31 4.72
CA THR A 193 19.00 14.38 6.01
C THR A 193 18.33 15.74 6.17
N VAL A 194 17.02 15.72 6.41
CA VAL A 194 16.18 16.90 6.61
C VAL A 194 15.83 17.02 8.09
N HIS A 195 16.17 18.14 8.71
CA HIS A 195 15.89 18.37 10.14
C HIS A 195 14.64 19.23 10.39
N THR A 196 14.05 19.79 9.33
CA THR A 196 12.83 20.61 9.42
C THR A 196 11.86 20.29 8.27
N VAL A 197 10.58 20.13 8.59
CA VAL A 197 9.51 19.90 7.61
C VAL A 197 8.48 21.02 7.78
N GLU A 198 8.19 21.76 6.70
CA GLU A 198 7.27 22.91 6.73
C GLU A 198 7.62 23.98 7.79
N GLY A 199 8.90 24.09 8.15
CA GLY A 199 9.39 25.03 9.17
C GLY A 199 9.36 24.50 10.60
N GLU A 200 8.77 23.32 10.83
CA GLU A 200 8.76 22.66 12.14
C GLU A 200 9.95 21.69 12.27
N PRO A 201 10.61 21.63 13.44
CA PRO A 201 11.69 20.68 13.67
C PRO A 201 11.16 19.24 13.67
N VAL A 202 11.90 18.35 13.00
CA VAL A 202 11.67 16.91 13.11
C VAL A 202 11.93 16.50 14.56
N SER A 203 10.93 15.85 15.17
CA SER A 203 11.01 15.36 16.55
C SER A 203 11.37 13.87 16.57
N ASP A 204 11.83 13.37 17.72
CA ASP A 204 12.03 11.94 18.02
C ASP A 204 13.07 11.16 17.17
N THR A 205 13.81 11.84 16.30
CA THR A 205 14.88 11.27 15.45
C THR A 205 16.00 12.28 15.17
N ASP A 206 17.14 11.82 14.63
CA ASP A 206 18.24 12.70 14.14
C ASP A 206 17.97 13.31 12.75
N GLY A 207 16.69 13.44 12.37
CA GLY A 207 16.22 13.97 11.08
C GLY A 207 15.52 12.92 10.21
N LEU A 208 14.97 13.37 9.07
CA LEU A 208 14.31 12.51 8.10
C LEU A 208 15.19 12.31 6.86
N LEU A 209 15.24 11.08 6.36
CA LEU A 209 15.86 10.77 5.08
C LEU A 209 14.96 11.27 3.95
N SER A 210 15.53 12.02 3.00
CA SER A 210 14.86 12.39 1.76
C SER A 210 15.71 12.07 0.54
N PHE A 211 15.07 11.56 -0.51
CA PHE A 211 15.75 11.22 -1.76
C PHE A 211 15.68 12.41 -2.71
N LEU A 212 16.83 12.84 -3.22
CA LEU A 212 16.89 13.91 -4.20
C LEU A 212 16.23 13.47 -5.52
N PRO A 213 15.53 14.35 -6.23
CA PRO A 213 14.95 14.01 -7.51
C PRO A 213 16.02 13.85 -8.60
N ASN A 214 15.67 13.12 -9.67
CA ASN A 214 16.49 12.92 -10.87
C ASN A 214 17.79 12.13 -10.64
N ILE A 215 17.75 11.14 -9.76
CA ILE A 215 18.87 10.21 -9.60
C ILE A 215 18.92 9.30 -10.82
N THR A 216 20.08 9.26 -11.47
CA THR A 216 20.33 8.26 -12.51
C THR A 216 20.88 6.99 -11.86
N HIS A 217 20.13 5.91 -12.01
CA HIS A 217 20.54 4.58 -11.56
C HIS A 217 21.10 3.79 -12.73
N THR A 218 22.14 3.00 -12.45
CA THR A 218 22.59 1.90 -13.32
C THR A 218 22.15 0.59 -12.70
N THR A 219 21.69 -0.34 -13.53
CA THR A 219 21.32 -1.68 -13.07
C THR A 219 22.24 -2.74 -13.65
N GLU A 220 22.60 -3.70 -12.81
CA GLU A 220 23.37 -4.88 -13.21
C GLU A 220 22.88 -6.10 -12.44
N THR A 221 22.74 -7.24 -13.12
CA THR A 221 22.48 -8.50 -12.43
C THR A 221 23.80 -9.12 -12.00
N VAL A 222 24.02 -9.21 -10.69
CA VAL A 222 25.25 -9.71 -10.06
C VAL A 222 24.97 -11.02 -9.32
N ALA A 223 26.02 -11.72 -8.87
CA ALA A 223 25.80 -12.88 -8.00
C ALA A 223 25.24 -12.44 -6.65
N LEU A 224 24.34 -13.25 -6.07
CA LEU A 224 23.69 -12.93 -4.79
C LEU A 224 24.71 -12.69 -3.66
N THR A 225 25.81 -13.45 -3.68
CA THR A 225 26.92 -13.33 -2.73
C THR A 225 27.85 -12.14 -2.98
N GLU A 226 27.83 -11.57 -4.20
CA GLU A 226 28.54 -10.32 -4.49
C GLU A 226 27.75 -9.13 -3.94
N GLN A 227 26.42 -9.18 -4.07
CA GLN A 227 25.53 -8.15 -3.53
C GLN A 227 25.50 -8.16 -1.99
N TRP A 228 25.44 -9.34 -1.38
CA TRP A 228 25.47 -9.51 0.06
C TRP A 228 26.59 -10.46 0.48
N SER A 229 27.64 -9.89 1.06
CA SER A 229 28.83 -10.64 1.47
C SER A 229 28.66 -11.47 2.74
N ASP A 230 27.59 -11.25 3.53
CA ASP A 230 27.28 -12.04 4.73
C ASP A 230 26.58 -13.36 4.35
N PRO A 231 27.25 -14.52 4.47
CA PRO A 231 26.66 -15.79 4.08
C PRO A 231 25.47 -16.20 4.95
N SER A 232 25.42 -15.74 6.21
CA SER A 232 24.31 -16.05 7.12
C SER A 232 23.04 -15.29 6.72
N LEU A 233 23.20 -14.04 6.27
CA LEU A 233 22.12 -13.25 5.71
C LEU A 233 21.57 -13.93 4.45
N VAL A 234 22.44 -14.24 3.49
CA VAL A 234 22.06 -14.90 2.22
C VAL A 234 21.37 -16.24 2.47
N ALA A 235 21.86 -17.05 3.41
CA ALA A 235 21.24 -18.33 3.77
C ALA A 235 19.83 -18.19 4.39
N SER A 236 19.55 -17.07 5.06
CA SER A 236 18.25 -16.77 5.68
C SER A 236 17.24 -16.10 4.76
N MET A 237 17.63 -15.78 3.52
CA MET A 237 16.75 -15.14 2.55
C MET A 237 15.71 -16.11 2.00
N VAL A 238 14.49 -15.62 1.89
CA VAL A 238 13.41 -16.24 1.13
C VAL A 238 13.19 -15.46 -0.16
N ILE A 239 12.75 -16.16 -1.20
CA ILE A 239 12.12 -15.51 -2.33
C ILE A 239 10.64 -15.31 -2.01
N ALA A 240 10.16 -14.09 -2.22
CA ALA A 240 8.79 -13.71 -1.96
C ALA A 240 8.21 -13.01 -3.19
N ARG A 241 6.89 -13.13 -3.37
CA ARG A 241 6.16 -12.33 -4.35
C ARG A 241 5.67 -11.06 -3.68
N GLN A 242 5.76 -9.94 -4.39
CA GLN A 242 5.36 -8.63 -3.88
C GLN A 242 4.46 -7.89 -4.85
N PHE A 243 3.29 -7.48 -4.37
CA PHE A 243 2.42 -6.52 -5.08
C PHE A 243 2.35 -5.22 -4.28
N PRO A 244 2.15 -4.06 -4.92
CA PRO A 244 1.75 -2.86 -4.20
C PRO A 244 0.36 -3.08 -3.62
N ALA A 245 0.08 -2.43 -2.49
CA ALA A 245 -1.28 -2.33 -2.01
C ALA A 245 -2.12 -1.57 -3.04
N VAL A 246 -3.37 -1.99 -3.23
CA VAL A 246 -4.32 -1.14 -3.96
C VAL A 246 -4.75 -0.04 -3.00
N GLU A 247 -4.26 1.16 -3.26
CA GLU A 247 -4.53 2.35 -2.47
C GLU A 247 -5.84 2.98 -2.90
N MET A 248 -6.76 3.15 -1.95
CA MET A 248 -8.11 3.64 -2.22
C MET A 248 -8.44 4.78 -1.27
N ILE A 249 -8.82 5.92 -1.82
CA ILE A 249 -9.27 7.08 -1.05
C ILE A 249 -10.77 7.24 -1.26
N TYR A 250 -11.50 7.45 -0.17
CA TYR A 250 -12.94 7.70 -0.22
C TYR A 250 -13.41 8.60 0.93
N LYS A 251 -14.55 9.24 0.72
CA LYS A 251 -15.34 9.92 1.75
C LYS A 251 -16.53 9.04 2.14
N ALA A 252 -17.12 9.32 3.30
CA ALA A 252 -18.29 8.57 3.79
C ALA A 252 -19.47 8.63 2.80
N GLU A 253 -19.59 9.73 2.07
CA GLU A 253 -20.63 9.99 1.07
C GLU A 253 -20.49 9.07 -0.15
N ASP A 254 -19.26 8.77 -0.56
CA ASP A 254 -18.99 7.89 -1.71
C ASP A 254 -19.48 6.47 -1.43
N VAL A 255 -19.28 6.00 -0.20
CA VAL A 255 -19.75 4.67 0.23
C VAL A 255 -21.28 4.64 0.33
N LYS A 256 -21.91 5.72 0.82
CA LYS A 256 -23.37 5.84 0.84
C LYS A 256 -23.94 5.80 -0.59
N ALA A 257 -23.30 6.51 -1.52
CA ALA A 257 -23.69 6.53 -2.93
C ALA A 257 -23.57 5.13 -3.57
N ALA A 258 -22.48 4.41 -3.32
CA ALA A 258 -22.28 3.04 -3.82
C ALA A 258 -23.36 2.05 -3.32
N LYS A 259 -23.73 2.15 -2.03
CA LYS A 259 -24.80 1.32 -1.44
C LYS A 259 -26.17 1.64 -2.03
N ASN A 260 -26.47 2.91 -2.30
CA ASN A 260 -27.75 3.32 -2.87
C ASN A 260 -27.89 2.95 -4.36
N GLY A 261 -26.77 2.83 -5.09
CA GLY A 261 -26.74 2.40 -6.49
C GLY A 261 -26.97 0.90 -6.70
N SER A 262 -26.77 0.06 -5.67
CA SER A 262 -26.90 -1.41 -5.75
C SER A 262 -28.32 -1.95 -5.49
N LYS A 263 -29.38 -1.16 -5.72
CA LYS A 263 -30.79 -1.58 -5.55
C LYS A 263 -31.33 -2.47 -6.68
N GLY A 264 -30.49 -3.30 -7.29
CA GLY A 264 -30.88 -4.32 -8.25
C GLY A 264 -30.19 -5.63 -7.90
N ASP A 265 -30.99 -6.69 -7.75
CA ASP A 265 -30.64 -8.09 -7.48
C ASP A 265 -30.49 -8.49 -6.01
N GLU A 266 -31.64 -8.53 -5.31
CA GLU A 266 -31.87 -9.46 -4.21
C GLU A 266 -31.96 -10.89 -4.77
N ASP A 267 -30.83 -11.61 -4.83
CA ASP A 267 -30.76 -13.06 -4.60
C ASP A 267 -29.31 -13.54 -4.71
N GLY A 268 -28.58 -13.45 -3.61
CA GLY A 268 -27.24 -14.01 -3.48
C GLY A 268 -26.75 -13.88 -2.06
N LYS A 269 -26.55 -15.01 -1.38
CA LYS A 269 -25.95 -15.10 -0.05
C LYS A 269 -24.68 -14.24 -0.01
N ALA A 270 -24.73 -13.12 0.71
CA ALA A 270 -23.56 -12.28 0.93
C ALA A 270 -22.46 -13.15 1.56
N LYS A 271 -21.36 -13.34 0.84
CA LYS A 271 -20.11 -13.72 1.49
C LYS A 271 -19.65 -12.49 2.25
N ASP A 272 -19.30 -12.69 3.52
CA ASP A 272 -18.62 -11.69 4.34
C ASP A 272 -17.21 -11.49 3.77
N ASP A 273 -17.10 -10.78 2.65
CA ASP A 273 -15.83 -10.36 2.10
C ASP A 273 -15.45 -9.03 2.78
N ASP A 274 -14.33 -9.00 3.51
CA ASP A 274 -13.79 -7.84 4.23
C ASP A 274 -13.39 -6.69 3.28
N ASN A 275 -14.41 -6.01 2.76
CA ASN A 275 -14.33 -4.91 1.82
C ASN A 275 -14.09 -3.56 2.52
N ALA A 276 -13.38 -2.63 1.88
CA ALA A 276 -13.12 -1.30 2.45
C ALA A 276 -14.42 -0.57 2.88
N ALA A 277 -15.50 -0.74 2.10
CA ALA A 277 -16.82 -0.16 2.38
C ALA A 277 -17.55 -0.70 3.63
N SER A 278 -17.28 -1.91 4.13
CA SER A 278 -17.92 -2.43 5.37
C SER A 278 -17.33 -1.80 6.63
N THR A 279 -16.15 -1.18 6.54
CA THR A 279 -15.40 -0.68 7.70
C THR A 279 -15.85 0.70 8.19
N LEU A 280 -16.84 1.33 7.55
CA LEU A 280 -17.42 2.61 7.97
C LEU A 280 -17.89 2.60 9.44
N SER A 281 -18.35 1.46 9.94
CA SER A 281 -18.73 1.29 11.35
C SER A 281 -17.53 1.34 12.32
N LYS A 282 -16.31 1.02 11.86
CA LYS A 282 -15.07 1.10 12.66
C LYS A 282 -14.47 2.50 12.68
N VAL A 283 -14.63 3.27 11.59
CA VAL A 283 -14.15 4.66 11.46
C VAL A 283 -15.14 5.69 12.04
N GLY A 284 -16.42 5.30 12.18
CA GLY A 284 -17.52 6.15 12.64
C GLY A 284 -17.44 6.72 14.08
N GLY A 285 -16.29 6.59 14.75
CA GLY A 285 -16.00 7.31 16.00
C GLY A 285 -15.56 8.76 15.80
N VAL A 286 -15.20 9.16 14.57
CA VAL A 286 -14.66 10.50 14.25
C VAL A 286 -15.55 11.22 13.24
N ALA A 287 -16.82 11.44 13.60
CA ALA A 287 -17.69 12.56 13.21
C ALA A 287 -19.16 12.23 13.52
N SER A 288 -19.67 12.89 14.56
CA SER A 288 -21.06 13.14 14.96
C SER A 288 -22.21 12.34 14.33
N GLY A 289 -22.86 11.52 15.17
CA GLY A 289 -24.30 11.66 15.40
C GLY A 289 -25.25 11.24 14.27
N VAL A 290 -25.19 9.98 13.83
CA VAL A 290 -26.40 9.29 13.34
C VAL A 290 -26.42 7.91 13.95
N ALA A 291 -27.31 7.73 14.94
CA ALA A 291 -27.65 6.44 15.49
C ALA A 291 -28.16 5.53 14.37
N LEU A 292 -27.39 4.49 14.03
CA LEU A 292 -27.95 3.35 13.30
C LEU A 292 -28.89 2.63 14.26
N ILE A 293 -30.18 2.93 14.13
CA ILE A 293 -31.27 2.12 14.65
C ILE A 293 -31.13 0.76 13.98
N VAL A 294 -30.61 -0.21 14.73
CA VAL A 294 -30.79 -1.63 14.41
C VAL A 294 -32.27 -1.91 14.60
N GLY A 295 -33.03 -1.85 13.52
CA GLY A 295 -34.42 -2.27 13.47
C GLY A 295 -34.52 -3.79 13.58
N LEU A 296 -34.35 -4.32 14.79
CA LEU A 296 -34.89 -5.62 15.17
C LEU A 296 -36.42 -5.48 15.22
N LEU A 297 -37.09 -5.67 14.07
CA LEU A 297 -38.53 -5.89 14.05
C LEU A 297 -38.80 -7.33 14.46
N THR A 298 -39.07 -7.50 15.75
CA THR A 298 -39.82 -8.61 16.32
C THR A 298 -41.21 -8.66 15.69
N GLY A 299 -41.46 -9.64 14.82
CA GLY A 299 -42.79 -9.95 14.33
C GLY A 299 -43.58 -10.78 15.35
N ALA A 300 -44.35 -10.13 16.20
CA ALA A 300 -45.52 -10.73 16.84
C ALA A 300 -46.79 -10.25 16.10
N GLY A 301 -47.61 -11.22 15.66
CA GLY A 301 -48.95 -11.02 15.09
C GLY A 301 -49.44 -12.39 14.64
N LEU A 302 -50.18 -13.16 15.44
CA LEU A 302 -51.62 -13.00 15.69
C LEU A 302 -52.38 -12.59 14.43
N LEU A 303 -53.11 -13.53 13.83
CA LEU A 303 -54.40 -13.32 13.17
C LEU A 303 -55.10 -14.69 13.04
N MET A 304 -56.19 -14.84 13.82
CA MET A 304 -57.38 -15.65 13.44
C MET A 304 -58.10 -14.93 12.27
N PRO A 305 -59.03 -15.57 11.54
CA PRO A 305 -60.28 -16.15 12.07
C PRO A 305 -60.26 -17.67 12.23
#